data_AF-A0A3U5WEH6-F1
#
_entry.id   AF-A0A3U5WEH6-F1
#
_cell.length_a   1.000
_cell.length_b   1.000
_cell.length_c   1.000
_cell.angle_alpha   90.00
_cell.angle_beta   90.00
_cell.angle_gamma   90.00
#
_symmetry.space_group_name_H-M   'P 1'
#
loop_
_entity.id
_entity.type
_entity.pdbx_description
1 polymer ?
#
loop_
_entity_poly.entity_id
_entity_poly.type
_entity_poly.pdbx_seq_one_letter_code
_entity_poly.pdbx_strand_id
1 'polypeptide(L)' 'MKTITVQLQTNKAFRYFENLLELYEGWGSIHGKDDIYLHLSAPNYSLKTPVKQSWLKDYGHQMGLLVSDLS' A
#
# COMPACT_ATOMS: atom_id res chain seq x y z
N MET A 1 -14.15 0.11 5.77
CA MET A 1 -12.89 -0.60 5.47
C MET A 1 -12.58 -0.40 4.01
N LYS A 2 -11.50 0.32 3.69
CA LYS A 2 -11.13 0.71 2.32
C LYS A 2 -10.02 -0.23 1.84
N THR A 3 -10.10 -0.74 0.62
CA THR A 3 -8.98 -1.46 -0.01
C THR A 3 -8.52 -0.67 -1.21
N ILE A 4 -7.23 -0.35 -1.25
CA ILE A 4 -6.56 0.28 -2.38
C ILE A 4 -5.77 -0.81 -3.10
N THR A 5 -6.09 -1.05 -4.36
CA THR A 5 -5.39 -2.04 -5.18
C THR A 5 -4.44 -1.34 -6.13
N VAL A 6 -3.16 -1.71 -6.09
CA VAL A 6 -2.13 -1.22 -7.00
C VAL A 6 -1.67 -2.38 -7.87
N GLN A 7 -1.97 -2.28 -9.17
CA GLN A 7 -1.50 -3.23 -10.17
C GLN A 7 -0.14 -2.80 -10.70
N LEU A 8 0.86 -3.64 -10.48
CA LEU A 8 2.25 -3.38 -10.78
C LEU A 8 2.68 -4.18 -12.01
N GLN A 9 3.32 -3.49 -12.95
CA GLN A 9 3.76 -4.08 -14.22
C GLN A 9 4.95 -5.05 -14.05
N THR A 10 5.69 -4.96 -12.93
CA THR A 10 6.88 -5.78 -12.71
C THR A 10 7.01 -6.24 -11.27
N ASN A 11 7.65 -7.40 -11.08
CA ASN A 11 8.03 -7.88 -9.75
C ASN A 11 9.06 -6.96 -9.06
N LYS A 12 9.85 -6.19 -9.84
CA LYS A 12 10.79 -5.21 -9.29
C LYS A 12 10.05 -4.07 -8.59
N ALA A 13 8.96 -3.57 -9.18
CA ALA A 13 8.11 -2.56 -8.56
C ALA A 13 7.46 -3.11 -7.28
N PHE A 14 7.02 -4.38 -7.29
CA PHE A 14 6.48 -5.02 -6.10
C PHE A 14 7.48 -5.00 -4.94
N ARG A 15 8.71 -5.48 -5.17
CA ARG A 15 9.76 -5.51 -4.14
C ARG A 15 10.14 -4.11 -3.66
N TYR A 16 10.17 -3.14 -4.55
CA TYR A 16 10.41 -1.74 -4.16
C TYR A 16 9.36 -1.26 -3.14
N PHE A 17 8.08 -1.46 -3.41
CA PHE A 17 7.00 -1.00 -2.53
C PHE A 17 6.86 -1.82 -1.24
N GLU A 18 7.14 -3.13 -1.30
CA GLU A 18 7.24 -3.97 -0.10
C GLU A 18 8.37 -3.50 0.82
N ASN A 19 9.56 -3.23 0.26
CA ASN A 19 10.67 -2.67 1.04
C ASN A 19 10.33 -1.29 1.61
N LEU A 20 9.56 -0.48 0.89
CA LEU A 20 9.14 0.84 1.35
C LEU A 20 8.19 0.77 2.56
N LEU A 21 7.33 -0.27 2.61
CA LEU A 21 6.50 -0.57 3.77
C LEU A 21 7.37 -0.95 4.98
N GLU A 22 8.40 -1.77 4.77
CA GLU A 22 9.29 -2.21 5.83
C GLU A 22 10.19 -1.08 6.36
N LEU A 23 10.89 -0.39 5.47
CA LEU A 23 11.85 0.67 5.80
C LEU A 23 11.23 1.85 6.53
N TYR A 24 9.98 2.20 6.21
CA TYR A 24 9.28 3.33 6.81
C TYR A 24 8.12 2.90 7.71
N GLU A 25 8.18 1.67 8.23
CA GLU A 25 7.23 1.14 9.20
C GLU A 25 5.76 1.34 8.81
N GLY A 26 5.44 1.15 7.52
CA GLY A 26 4.12 1.39 6.94
C GLY A 26 3.06 0.37 7.31
N TRP A 27 3.47 -0.77 7.87
CA TRP A 27 2.56 -1.83 8.33
C TRP A 27 1.55 -1.28 9.35
N GLY A 28 0.27 -1.46 9.02
CA GLY A 28 -0.85 -1.09 9.89
C GLY A 28 -1.22 -2.22 10.84
N SER A 29 -2.08 -1.89 11.80
CA SER A 29 -2.73 -2.86 12.66
C SER A 29 -4.23 -2.85 12.37
N ILE A 30 -4.89 -3.98 12.61
CA ILE A 30 -6.33 -4.12 12.37
C ILE A 30 -7.06 -3.53 13.57
N HIS A 31 -7.69 -2.38 13.38
CA HIS A 31 -8.37 -1.64 14.44
C HIS A 31 -9.84 -1.35 14.11
N GLY A 32 -10.29 -1.59 12.88
CA GLY A 32 -11.71 -1.65 12.53
C GLY A 32 -12.09 -0.95 11.22
N LYS A 33 -13.25 -0.31 11.22
CA LYS A 33 -13.96 0.19 10.02
C LYS A 33 -13.19 1.25 9.22
N ASP A 34 -12.21 1.91 9.82
CA ASP A 34 -11.41 2.96 9.18
C ASP A 34 -10.05 2.44 8.64
N ASP A 35 -9.80 1.14 8.76
CA ASP A 35 -8.57 0.54 8.26
C ASP A 35 -8.49 0.61 6.73
N ILE A 36 -7.29 0.92 6.25
CA ILE A 36 -6.94 0.90 4.84
C ILE A 36 -6.08 -0.34 4.58
N TYR A 37 -6.54 -1.18 3.67
CA TYR A 37 -5.77 -2.28 3.14
C TYR A 37 -5.11 -1.86 1.84
N LEU A 38 -3.82 -2.09 1.74
CA LEU A 38 -3.09 -2.01 0.48
C LEU A 38 -3.02 -3.41 -0.11
N HIS A 39 -3.49 -3.56 -1.35
CA HIS A 39 -3.32 -4.77 -2.14
C HIS A 39 -2.36 -4.48 -3.30
N LEU A 40 -1.11 -4.94 -3.15
CA LEU A 40 -0.11 -4.92 -4.21
C LEU A 40 -0.23 -6.21 -5.03
N SER A 41 -0.35 -6.09 -6.34
CA SER A 41 -0.44 -7.22 -7.27
C SER A 41 0.55 -7.05 -8.41
N ALA A 42 1.36 -8.07 -8.65
CA ALA A 42 2.38 -8.14 -9.70
C ALA A 42 2.35 -9.54 -10.35
N PRO A 43 3.03 -9.78 -11.48
CA PRO A 43 2.92 -11.04 -12.21
C PRO A 43 3.12 -12.30 -11.37
N ASN A 44 4.07 -12.30 -10.43
CA ASN A 44 4.39 -13.48 -9.62
C ASN A 44 4.15 -13.28 -8.11
N TYR A 45 3.67 -12.11 -7.69
CA TYR A 45 3.56 -11.75 -6.28
C TYR A 45 2.27 -10.99 -5.99
N SER A 46 1.71 -11.25 -4.80
CA SER A 46 0.55 -10.55 -4.29
C SER A 46 0.71 -10.37 -2.79
N LEU A 47 0.44 -9.16 -2.30
CA LEU A 47 0.45 -8.80 -0.89
C LEU A 47 -0.81 -8.00 -0.59
N LYS A 48 -1.62 -8.46 0.36
CA LYS A 48 -2.73 -7.69 0.91
C LYS A 48 -2.51 -7.51 2.41
N THR A 49 -2.34 -6.26 2.83
CA THR A 49 -1.93 -5.94 4.20
C THR A 49 -2.60 -4.65 4.68
N PRO A 50 -2.94 -4.54 5.98
CA PRO A 50 -3.29 -3.24 6.56
C PRO A 50 -2.07 -2.30 6.52
N VAL A 51 -2.31 -1.02 6.24
CA VAL A 51 -1.27 0.01 6.23
C VAL A 51 -1.68 1.23 7.04
N LYS A 52 -0.71 1.92 7.64
CA LYS A 52 -0.95 3.18 8.34
C LYS A 52 -1.42 4.25 7.35
N GLN A 53 -2.47 4.98 7.68
CA GLN A 53 -2.97 6.06 6.82
C GLN A 53 -1.93 7.19 6.64
N SER A 54 -1.12 7.48 7.68
CA SER A 54 -0.02 8.43 7.58
C SER A 54 1.01 8.01 6.54
N TRP A 55 1.42 6.74 6.55
CA TRP A 55 2.35 6.19 5.57
C TRP A 55 1.82 6.30 4.13
N LEU A 56 0.53 6.03 3.90
CA LEU A 56 -0.07 6.23 2.58
C LEU A 56 -0.06 7.69 2.12
N LYS A 57 -0.25 8.65 3.03
CA LYS A 57 -0.17 10.09 2.70
C LYS A 57 1.26 10.47 2.28
N ASP A 58 2.25 9.95 2.99
CA ASP A 58 3.66 10.29 2.74
C ASP A 58 4.20 9.60 1.48
N TYR A 59 3.79 8.36 1.20
CA TYR A 59 4.41 7.51 0.17
C TYR A 59 3.49 7.05 -0.97
N GLY A 60 2.17 7.21 -0.84
CA GLY A 60 1.20 6.74 -1.83
C GLY A 60 1.40 7.36 -3.22
N HIS A 61 1.90 8.59 -3.29
CA HIS A 61 2.23 9.26 -4.55
C HIS A 61 3.29 8.50 -5.37
N GLN A 62 4.24 7.81 -4.71
CA GLN A 62 5.24 6.99 -5.40
C GLN A 62 4.63 5.76 -6.08
N MET A 63 3.46 5.32 -5.61
CA MET A 63 2.66 4.25 -6.21
C MET A 63 1.71 4.76 -7.30
N GLY A 64 1.70 6.07 -7.58
CA GLY A 64 0.74 6.69 -8.48
C GLY A 64 -0.65 6.92 -7.86
N LEU A 65 -0.79 6.84 -6.54
CA LEU A 65 -2.04 7.15 -5.84
C LEU A 65 -2.18 8.66 -5.69
N LEU A 66 -3.37 9.20 -5.98
CA LEU A 66 -3.67 10.60 -5.76
C LEU A 66 -4.15 10.84 -4.33
N VAL A 67 -3.95 12.04 -3.81
CA VAL A 67 -4.39 12.41 -2.46
C VAL A 67 -5.92 12.25 -2.29
N SER A 68 -6.69 12.45 -3.37
CA SER A 68 -8.15 12.20 -3.41
C SER A 68 -8.52 10.73 -3.19
N ASP A 69 -7.62 9.81 -3.54
CA ASP A 69 -7.83 8.37 -3.35
C ASP A 69 -7.59 7.95 -1.89
N LEU A 70 -7.10 8.88 -1.05
CA LEU A 70 -6.76 8.65 0.35
C LEU A 70 -7.70 9.36 1.35
N SER A 71 -8.52 10.30 0.86
CA SER A 71 -9.69 10.87 1.56
C SER A 71 -10.89 9.92 1.54
#